data_AF-A0A9D8EGX4-F1
#
_entry.id   AF-A0A9D8EGX4-F1
#
_cell.length_a   1.000
_cell.length_b   1.000
_cell.length_c   1.000
_cell.angle_alpha   90.00
_cell.angle_beta   90.00
_cell.angle_gamma   90.00
#
_symmetry.space_group_name_H-M   'P 1'
#
loop_
_entity.id
_entity.type
_entity.pdbx_description
1 polymer ?
#
loop_
_entity_poly.entity_id
_entity_poly.type
_entity_poly.pdbx_seq_one_letter_code
_entity_poly.pdbx_strand_id
1 'polypeptide(L)'
;MDRAQNRKRHKFVCPIKGSKKFAKDHPYCPWLHPRFVEGTGCYTYLRVDVNESIRASIDYGSESFKRDFNKRISSERVFSRLLSILMQKPSVIGLSATANLCTISHIAVLAIAYFSSFVKEPNKIRFVKSFLPNF
;
A
#
# COMPACT_ATOMS: atom_id res chain seq x y z
N MET A 1 -0.07 -21.37 13.36
CA MET A 1 1.24 -20.84 13.76
C MET A 1 2.04 -20.65 12.49
N ASP A 2 2.35 -19.41 12.10
CA ASP A 2 3.29 -19.15 10.99
C ASP A 2 4.70 -19.38 11.56
N ARG A 3 5.25 -20.60 11.41
CA ARG A 3 6.49 -21.03 12.10
C ARG A 3 7.70 -20.16 11.73
N ALA A 4 7.72 -19.62 10.51
CA ALA A 4 8.82 -18.79 10.03
C ALA A 4 8.84 -17.35 10.62
N GLN A 5 7.71 -16.85 11.13
CA GLN A 5 7.60 -15.46 11.61
C GLN A 5 7.18 -15.37 13.08
N ASN A 6 7.05 -16.50 13.78
CA ASN A 6 6.59 -16.61 15.17
C ASN A 6 5.27 -15.86 15.48
N ARG A 7 4.38 -15.77 14.48
CA ARG A 7 3.09 -15.04 14.60
C ARG A 7 1.98 -15.97 15.05
N LYS A 8 1.30 -15.60 16.15
CA LYS A 8 0.08 -16.27 16.63
C LYS A 8 -1.14 -15.66 15.94
N ARG A 9 -1.94 -16.51 15.28
CA ARG A 9 -3.20 -16.13 14.64
C ARG A 9 -4.34 -16.97 15.20
N HIS A 10 -5.41 -16.34 15.66
CA HIS A 10 -6.67 -17.01 15.98
C HIS A 10 -7.58 -16.95 14.76
N LYS A 11 -8.20 -18.08 14.44
CA LYS A 11 -9.22 -18.14 13.38
C LYS A 11 -10.55 -17.71 14.00
N PHE A 12 -11.06 -16.56 13.59
CA PHE A 12 -12.47 -16.22 13.80
C PHE A 12 -13.31 -16.99 12.78
N VAL A 13 -14.38 -17.63 13.25
CA VAL A 13 -15.37 -18.34 12.43
C VAL A 13 -16.74 -17.77 12.75
N CYS A 14 -17.59 -17.67 11.72
CA CYS A 14 -18.97 -17.19 11.83
C CYS A 14 -19.69 -17.85 13.01
N PRO A 15 -20.25 -17.08 13.98
CA PRO A 15 -20.90 -17.64 15.15
C PRO A 15 -22.06 -18.58 14.82
N ILE A 16 -22.81 -18.26 13.76
CA ILE A 16 -23.96 -19.04 13.28
C ILE A 16 -23.52 -20.43 12.79
N LYS A 17 -22.35 -20.56 12.17
CA LYS A 17 -21.83 -21.87 11.71
C LYS A 17 -20.97 -22.56 12.77
N GLY A 18 -20.26 -21.79 13.60
CA GLY A 18 -19.32 -22.29 14.60
C GLY A 18 -19.94 -22.69 15.94
N SER A 19 -21.10 -22.12 16.30
CA SER A 19 -21.78 -22.38 17.57
C SER A 19 -23.20 -22.90 17.35
N LYS A 20 -23.43 -24.17 17.73
CA LYS A 20 -24.76 -24.80 17.64
C LYS A 20 -25.83 -24.11 18.49
N LYS A 21 -25.43 -23.41 19.57
CA LYS A 21 -26.37 -22.66 20.43
C LYS A 21 -26.82 -21.39 19.71
N PHE A 22 -25.86 -20.60 19.20
CA PHE A 22 -26.15 -19.36 18.48
C PHE A 22 -26.91 -19.61 17.17
N ALA A 23 -26.66 -20.74 16.50
CA ALA A 23 -27.37 -21.14 15.30
C ALA A 23 -28.88 -21.37 15.50
N LYS A 24 -29.30 -21.76 16.72
CA LYS A 24 -30.72 -21.99 17.02
C LYS A 24 -31.49 -20.68 17.03
N ASP A 25 -30.91 -19.64 17.63
CA ASP A 25 -31.54 -18.33 17.74
C ASP A 25 -31.41 -17.51 16.45
N HIS A 26 -30.35 -17.78 15.66
CA HIS A 26 -30.06 -17.08 14.41
C HIS A 26 -29.73 -18.07 13.27
N PRO A 27 -30.75 -18.62 12.58
CA PRO A 27 -30.54 -19.69 11.59
C PRO A 27 -29.97 -19.21 10.24
N TYR A 28 -30.09 -17.92 9.91
CA TYR A 28 -29.62 -17.34 8.65
C TYR A 28 -28.66 -16.17 8.88
N CYS A 29 -27.77 -15.94 7.91
CA CYS A 29 -26.89 -14.78 7.91
C CYS A 29 -27.69 -13.50 7.64
N PRO A 30 -27.63 -12.47 8.49
CA PRO A 30 -28.35 -11.20 8.28
C PRO A 30 -27.96 -10.49 6.98
N TRP A 31 -26.73 -10.69 6.52
CA TRP A 31 -26.19 -10.09 5.30
C TRP A 31 -26.28 -10.99 4.07
N LEU A 32 -26.93 -12.17 4.18
CA LEU A 32 -27.06 -13.16 3.11
C LEU A 32 -25.75 -13.41 2.33
N HIS A 33 -24.64 -13.46 3.07
CA HIS A 33 -23.31 -13.54 2.45
C HIS A 33 -23.15 -14.89 1.71
N PRO A 34 -22.68 -14.94 0.44
CA PRO A 34 -22.62 -16.18 -0.34
C PRO A 34 -21.87 -17.34 0.35
N ARG A 35 -20.75 -17.02 1.00
CA ARG A 35 -19.95 -17.97 1.80
C ARG A 35 -20.70 -18.64 2.98
N PHE A 36 -21.83 -18.09 3.40
CA PHE A 36 -22.69 -18.71 4.42
C PHE A 36 -23.55 -19.85 3.85
N VAL A 37 -24.02 -19.69 2.61
CA VAL A 37 -24.87 -20.65 1.92
C VAL A 37 -24.02 -21.82 1.39
N GLU A 38 -22.90 -21.50 0.75
CA GLU A 38 -22.05 -22.48 0.04
C GLU A 38 -20.96 -23.10 0.92
N GLY A 39 -20.77 -22.64 2.16
CA GLY A 39 -19.60 -23.05 2.94
C GLY A 39 -19.68 -22.84 4.45
N THR A 40 -18.49 -22.64 5.05
CA THR A 40 -18.29 -22.56 6.51
C THR A 40 -18.69 -21.21 7.13
N GLY A 41 -19.28 -20.30 6.35
CA GLY A 41 -19.57 -18.94 6.75
C GLY A 41 -18.35 -18.01 6.68
N CYS A 42 -18.54 -16.77 7.11
CA CYS A 42 -17.46 -15.79 7.17
C CYS A 42 -16.39 -16.24 8.17
N TYR A 43 -15.13 -16.24 7.76
CA TYR A 43 -14.00 -16.48 8.66
C TYR A 43 -12.91 -15.47 8.37
N THR A 44 -12.15 -15.11 9.39
CA THR A 44 -10.96 -14.27 9.26
C THR A 44 -9.89 -14.73 10.23
N TYR A 45 -8.62 -14.57 9.87
CA TYR A 45 -7.52 -14.84 10.78
C TYR A 45 -7.16 -13.56 11.52
N LEU A 46 -7.58 -13.49 12.77
CA LEU A 46 -7.21 -12.42 13.68
C LEU A 46 -5.78 -12.65 14.17
N ARG A 47 -4.98 -11.60 14.16
CA ARG A 47 -3.67 -11.59 14.79
C ARG A 47 -3.87 -11.43 16.30
N VAL A 48 -3.18 -12.24 17.09
CA VAL A 48 -3.34 -12.29 18.55
C VAL A 48 -2.26 -11.44 19.23
N ASP A 49 -1.15 -11.25 18.54
CA ASP A 49 0.00 -10.40 18.83
C ASP A 49 -0.29 -8.89 18.69
N VAL A 50 -1.55 -8.50 18.43
CA VAL A 50 -1.90 -7.11 18.07
C VAL A 50 -1.67 -6.13 19.22
N ASN A 51 -1.83 -6.55 20.48
CA ASN A 51 -1.67 -5.69 21.65
C ASN A 51 -0.23 -5.22 21.89
N GLU A 52 0.76 -5.83 21.24
CA GLU A 52 2.19 -5.50 21.43
C GLU A 52 2.82 -4.89 20.17
N SER A 53 2.02 -4.74 19.11
CA SER A 53 2.50 -4.19 17.85
C SER A 53 2.41 -2.67 17.88
N ILE A 54 3.51 -1.99 17.51
CA ILE A 54 3.56 -0.53 17.25
C ILE A 54 2.41 -0.07 16.34
N ARG A 55 1.84 -0.97 15.53
CA ARG A 55 0.69 -0.69 14.68
C ARG A 55 -0.59 -0.40 15.46
N ALA A 56 -0.81 -1.03 16.62
CA ALA A 56 -1.98 -0.75 17.45
C ALA A 56 -1.89 0.59 18.19
N SER A 57 -0.67 1.07 18.45
CA SER A 57 -0.44 2.39 19.07
C SER A 57 -0.49 3.56 18.08
N ILE A 58 -0.60 3.29 16.77
CA ILE A 58 -0.71 4.33 15.75
C ILE A 58 -2.17 4.73 15.57
N ASP A 59 -2.45 6.02 15.75
CA ASP A 59 -3.75 6.59 15.39
C ASP A 59 -3.85 6.80 13.87
N TYR A 60 -4.32 5.78 13.17
CA TYR A 60 -4.60 5.82 11.73
C TYR A 60 -5.73 6.81 11.36
N GLY A 61 -6.59 7.18 12.32
CA GLY A 61 -7.69 8.10 12.13
C GLY A 61 -7.25 9.57 12.12
N SER A 62 -6.15 9.86 12.82
CA SER A 62 -5.59 11.22 12.95
C SER A 62 -5.31 11.90 11.61
N GLU A 63 -5.51 13.21 11.59
CA GLU A 63 -5.23 14.04 10.41
C GLU A 63 -3.73 14.11 10.12
N SER A 64 -2.89 14.12 11.16
CA SER A 64 -1.42 14.08 11.03
C SER A 64 -0.96 12.80 10.33
N PHE A 65 -1.48 11.63 10.74
CA PHE A 65 -1.17 10.36 10.10
C PHE A 65 -1.59 10.38 8.63
N LYS A 66 -2.82 10.81 8.32
CA LYS A 66 -3.31 10.89 6.93
C LYS A 66 -2.43 11.80 6.07
N ARG A 67 -2.03 12.96 6.61
CA ARG A 67 -1.16 13.91 5.91
C ARG A 67 0.20 13.29 5.58
N ASP A 68 0.86 12.65 6.54
CA ASP A 68 2.19 12.09 6.33
C ASP A 68 2.14 10.81 5.50
N PHE A 69 1.08 10.01 5.64
CA PHE A 69 0.80 8.89 4.74
C PHE A 69 0.64 9.36 3.29
N ASN A 70 -0.13 10.43 3.05
CA ASN A 70 -0.30 10.99 1.70
C ASN A 70 1.03 11.48 1.10
N LYS A 71 1.88 12.15 1.89
CA LYS A 71 3.23 12.55 1.45
C LYS A 71 4.05 11.33 1.04
N ARG A 72 4.05 10.27 1.87
CA ARG A 72 4.78 9.02 1.58
C ARG A 72 4.32 8.37 0.28
N ILE A 73 3.01 8.22 0.10
CA ILE A 73 2.41 7.66 -1.12
C ILE A 73 2.80 8.46 -2.37
N SER A 74 2.84 9.80 -2.26
CA SER A 74 3.30 10.65 -3.35
C SER A 74 4.76 10.38 -3.72
N SER A 75 5.65 10.28 -2.73
CA SER A 75 7.07 9.95 -2.95
C SER A 75 7.26 8.55 -3.54
N GLU A 76 6.56 7.54 -3.02
CA GLU A 76 6.59 6.17 -3.53
C GLU A 76 6.17 6.10 -5.01
N ARG A 77 5.10 6.81 -5.39
CA ARG A 77 4.63 6.86 -6.78
C ARG A 77 5.69 7.43 -7.73
N VAL A 78 6.44 8.44 -7.29
CA VAL A 78 7.56 9.02 -8.05
C VAL A 78 8.67 7.99 -8.24
N PHE A 79 9.07 7.30 -7.16
CA PHE A 79 10.11 6.28 -7.23
C PHE A 79 9.72 5.09 -8.10
N SER A 80 8.50 4.55 -7.98
CA SER A 80 8.03 3.44 -8.82
C SER A 80 8.05 3.81 -10.31
N ARG A 81 7.69 5.04 -10.65
CA ARG A 81 7.75 5.54 -12.03
C ARG A 81 9.19 5.65 -12.51
N LEU A 82 10.07 6.27 -11.72
CA LEU A 82 11.47 6.44 -12.08
C LEU A 82 12.18 5.09 -12.28
N LEU A 83 11.86 4.12 -11.41
CA LEU A 83 12.33 2.74 -11.50
C LEU A 83 11.98 2.13 -12.86
N SER A 84 10.72 2.24 -13.28
CA SER A 84 10.25 1.67 -14.55
C SER A 84 10.83 2.33 -15.80
N ILE A 85 11.22 3.61 -15.73
CA ILE A 85 11.66 4.38 -16.91
C ILE A 85 13.18 4.33 -17.08
N LEU A 86 13.95 4.48 -16.01
CA LEU A 86 15.40 4.73 -16.09
C LEU A 86 16.26 3.71 -15.36
N MET A 87 15.73 2.98 -14.37
CA MET A 87 16.55 2.16 -13.48
C MET A 87 16.44 0.65 -13.76
N GLN A 88 15.29 0.14 -14.23
CA GLN A 88 15.13 -1.27 -14.58
C GLN A 88 15.89 -1.66 -15.85
N LYS A 89 15.92 -0.76 -16.83
CA LYS A 89 16.62 -0.94 -18.11
C LYS A 89 17.40 0.35 -18.43
N PRO A 90 18.54 0.59 -17.75
CA PRO A 90 19.32 1.79 -17.99
C PRO A 90 19.90 1.79 -19.41
N SER A 91 19.97 2.96 -20.03
CA SER A 91 20.57 3.15 -21.36
C SER A 91 22.10 3.14 -21.34
N VAL A 92 22.70 3.13 -20.14
CA VAL A 92 24.15 3.15 -19.92
C VAL A 92 24.61 1.82 -19.34
N ILE A 93 25.87 1.46 -19.63
CA ILE A 93 26.49 0.22 -19.17
C ILE A 93 27.60 0.56 -18.17
N GLY A 94 27.61 -0.15 -17.03
CA GLY A 94 28.61 0.00 -15.97
C GLY A 94 28.06 0.58 -14.68
N LEU A 95 28.57 0.10 -13.54
CA LEU A 95 28.04 0.44 -12.21
C LEU A 95 28.08 1.94 -11.91
N SER A 96 29.21 2.59 -12.21
CA SER A 96 29.39 4.04 -11.99
C SER A 96 28.45 4.85 -12.88
N ALA A 97 28.33 4.50 -14.16
CA ALA A 97 27.44 5.17 -15.10
C ALA A 97 25.97 5.05 -14.67
N THR A 98 25.54 3.85 -14.26
CA THR A 98 24.18 3.61 -13.76
C THR A 98 23.92 4.36 -12.45
N ALA A 99 24.88 4.39 -11.52
CA ALA A 99 24.76 5.14 -10.27
C ALA A 99 24.61 6.65 -10.53
N ASN A 100 25.41 7.20 -11.45
CA ASN A 100 25.33 8.60 -11.86
C ASN A 100 23.98 8.90 -12.54
N LEU A 101 23.50 8.02 -13.44
CA LEU A 101 22.20 8.14 -14.08
C LEU A 101 21.06 8.18 -13.05
N CYS A 102 21.05 7.26 -12.08
CA CYS A 102 20.07 7.24 -11.00
C CYS A 102 20.09 8.54 -10.18
N THR A 103 21.27 9.04 -9.86
CA THR A 103 21.44 10.27 -9.06
C THR A 103 20.92 11.49 -9.82
N ILE A 104 21.32 11.66 -11.08
CA ILE A 104 20.85 12.74 -11.95
C ILE A 104 19.32 12.69 -12.10
N SER A 105 18.77 11.48 -12.26
CA SER A 105 17.33 11.25 -12.37
C SER A 105 16.56 11.75 -11.15
N HIS A 106 17.05 11.47 -9.94
CA HIS A 106 16.46 11.99 -8.71
C HIS A 106 16.58 13.51 -8.58
N ILE A 107 17.75 14.08 -8.90
CA ILE A 107 17.97 15.53 -8.89
C ILE A 107 17.02 16.24 -9.85
N ALA A 108 16.85 15.72 -11.07
CA ALA A 108 15.95 16.29 -12.06
C ALA A 108 14.49 16.32 -11.59
N VAL A 109 14.01 15.22 -10.97
CA VAL A 109 12.65 15.19 -10.40
C VAL A 109 12.50 16.17 -9.24
N LEU A 110 13.48 16.27 -8.36
CA LEU A 110 13.48 17.26 -7.28
C LEU A 110 13.47 18.69 -7.81
N ALA A 111 14.23 18.99 -8.86
CA ALA A 111 14.24 20.30 -9.50
C ALA A 111 12.87 20.66 -10.10
N ILE A 112 12.21 19.71 -10.78
CA ILE A 112 10.85 19.90 -11.31
C ILE A 112 9.87 20.15 -10.16
N ALA A 113 9.93 19.36 -9.09
CA ALA A 113 9.07 19.53 -7.92
C ALA A 113 9.29 20.90 -7.25
N TYR A 114 10.55 21.32 -7.08
CA TYR A 114 10.89 22.63 -6.53
C TYR A 114 10.35 23.77 -7.40
N PHE A 115 10.61 23.72 -8.71
CA PHE A 115 10.13 24.74 -9.65
C PHE A 115 8.61 24.84 -9.63
N SER A 116 7.91 23.71 -9.56
CA SER A 116 6.45 23.70 -9.50
C SER A 116 5.85 24.31 -8.23
N SER A 117 6.54 24.10 -7.10
CA SER A 117 6.16 24.69 -5.82
C SER A 117 6.42 26.20 -5.83
N PHE A 118 7.57 26.62 -6.37
CA PHE A 118 7.99 28.00 -6.41
C PHE A 118 7.16 28.85 -7.39
N VAL A 119 6.88 28.33 -8.58
CA VAL A 119 6.17 29.06 -9.65
C VAL A 119 4.64 29.09 -9.41
N LYS A 120 4.13 28.39 -8.39
CA LYS A 120 2.69 28.32 -8.05
C LYS A 120 1.79 27.89 -9.23
N GLU A 121 2.35 27.18 -10.20
CA GLU A 121 1.63 26.65 -11.35
C GLU A 121 1.61 25.10 -11.28
N PRO A 122 0.80 24.51 -10.39
CA PRO A 122 0.79 23.05 -10.16
C PRO A 122 0.42 22.26 -11.42
N ASN A 123 -0.30 22.88 -12.36
CA ASN A 123 -0.74 22.27 -13.62
C ASN A 123 0.38 22.13 -14.66
N LYS A 124 1.54 22.77 -14.45
CA LYS A 124 2.70 22.70 -15.35
C LYS A 124 3.71 21.64 -14.95
N ILE A 125 3.46 20.85 -13.89
CA ILE A 125 4.18 19.60 -13.62
C ILE A 125 3.75 18.55 -14.65
N ARG A 126 4.11 18.78 -15.91
CA ARG A 126 3.97 17.78 -16.97
C ARG A 126 5.28 17.02 -17.04
N PHE A 127 5.18 15.72 -16.81
CA PHE A 127 6.30 14.81 -16.88
C PHE A 127 6.90 14.85 -18.30
N VAL A 128 8.24 14.87 -18.42
CA VAL A 128 8.96 15.02 -19.70
C VAL A 128 8.45 14.06 -20.79
N LYS A 129 7.93 12.89 -20.42
CA LYS A 129 7.34 11.91 -21.34
C LYS A 129 6.09 12.41 -22.10
N SER A 130 5.31 13.36 -21.56
CA SER A 130 4.21 13.99 -22.31
C SER A 130 4.69 14.94 -23.40
N PHE A 131 5.99 15.27 -23.42
CA PHE A 131 6.63 16.06 -24.48
C PHE A 131 7.32 15.18 -25.53
N LEU A 132 7.38 13.86 -25.31
CA LEU A 132 7.95 12.93 -26.28
C LEU A 132 6.84 12.46 -27.23
N PRO A 133 6.87 12.83 -28.52
CA PRO A 133 5.75 12.62 -29.43
C PRO A 133 5.49 11.14 -29.78
N ASN A 134 6.40 10.22 -29.45
CA ASN A 134 6.33 8.81 -29.86
C ASN A 134 6.74 7.85 -28.72
N PHE A 135 5.90 7.70 -27.69
CA PHE A 135 6.01 6.64 -26.68
C PHE A 135 4.64 6.11 -26.25
#